data_AF-A0A7W2L5X6-F1
#
_entry.id   AF-A0A7W2L5X6-F1
#
_cell.length_a   1.000
_cell.length_b   1.000
_cell.length_c   1.000
_cell.angle_alpha   90.00
_cell.angle_beta   90.00
_cell.angle_gamma   90.00
#
_symmetry.space_group_name_H-M   'P 1'
#
loop_
_entity.id
_entity.type
_entity.pdbx_description
1 polymer ?
#
loop_
_entity_poly.entity_id
_entity_poly.type
_entity_poly.pdbx_seq_one_letter_code
_entity_poly.pdbx_strand_id
1 'polypeptide(L)'
;MFDVDELIYEVGRAEFFSKLGCATDLKSGVIYVESIFKVFVEPVESDFEGCYKDLEWLPTSPTQQDPFNVFPKPRKELVDSRLRVSKAVMQSIKSVPKYKFVCGSHDFSIAARNAACFAFRQYVSESYYGDKCVWSKVIDLYFSGRWPVGYSRDRIIAI
;
A
#
# COMPACT_ATOMS: atom_id res chain seq x y z
N MET A 1 -17.78 12.90 -8.65
CA MET A 1 -16.83 12.40 -9.67
C MET A 1 -15.47 12.40 -9.01
N PHE A 2 -14.75 11.28 -9.06
CA PHE A 2 -13.42 11.18 -8.47
C PHE A 2 -12.48 12.22 -9.09
N ASP A 3 -11.85 13.05 -8.26
CA ASP A 3 -10.92 14.09 -8.70
C ASP A 3 -9.49 13.53 -8.72
N VAL A 4 -9.00 13.24 -9.92
CA VAL A 4 -7.65 12.71 -10.14
C VAL A 4 -6.59 13.77 -9.81
N ASP A 5 -6.88 15.04 -10.06
CA ASP A 5 -5.93 16.13 -9.88
C ASP A 5 -5.73 16.44 -8.39
N GLU A 6 -6.79 16.38 -7.60
CA GLU A 6 -6.74 16.43 -6.14
C GLU A 6 -5.89 15.28 -5.57
N LEU A 7 -6.12 14.03 -5.99
CA LEU A 7 -5.31 12.90 -5.52
C LEU A 7 -3.82 13.07 -5.87
N ILE A 8 -3.51 13.55 -7.08
CA ILE A 8 -2.11 13.79 -7.49
C ILE A 8 -1.48 14.87 -6.60
N TYR A 9 -2.23 15.93 -6.27
CA TYR A 9 -1.77 16.98 -5.36
C TYR A 9 -1.45 16.41 -3.97
N GLU A 10 -2.34 15.58 -3.41
CA GLU A 10 -2.14 14.94 -2.11
C GLU A 10 -0.92 13.99 -2.12
N VAL A 11 -0.81 13.16 -3.15
CA VAL A 11 0.35 12.27 -3.36
C VAL A 11 1.66 13.04 -3.42
N GLY A 12 1.68 14.22 -4.03
CA GLY A 12 2.86 15.08 -4.10
C GLY A 12 3.33 15.62 -2.75
N ARG A 13 2.43 15.66 -1.75
CA ARG A 13 2.70 16.15 -0.39
C ARG A 13 2.86 15.04 0.65
N ALA A 14 2.56 13.81 0.26
CA ALA A 14 2.56 12.67 1.17
C ALA A 14 3.98 12.31 1.62
N GLU A 15 4.13 12.10 2.92
CA GLU A 15 5.38 11.62 3.53
C GLU A 15 5.41 10.09 3.53
N PHE A 16 5.44 9.48 2.35
CA PHE A 16 5.45 8.03 2.22
C PHE A 16 6.54 7.39 3.09
N PHE A 17 6.17 6.35 3.85
CA PHE A 17 7.08 5.57 4.69
C PHE A 17 7.78 6.37 5.80
N SER A 18 7.25 7.55 6.18
CA SER A 18 7.82 8.37 7.25
C SER A 18 7.68 7.73 8.64
N LYS A 19 6.61 6.96 8.86
CA LYS A 19 6.28 6.31 10.14
C LYS A 19 6.58 4.81 10.18
N LEU A 20 7.39 4.28 9.25
CA LEU A 20 7.81 2.87 9.27
C LEU A 20 8.43 2.50 10.62
N GLY A 21 7.82 1.54 11.32
CA GLY A 21 8.31 1.04 12.61
C GLY A 21 8.23 2.04 13.77
N CYS A 22 7.50 3.14 13.59
CA CYS A 22 7.18 4.04 14.70
C CYS A 22 6.02 3.51 15.55
N ALA A 23 5.91 3.99 16.79
CA ALA A 23 4.78 3.72 17.69
C ALA A 23 3.43 4.02 17.01
N THR A 24 2.41 3.23 17.34
CA THR A 24 1.20 3.10 16.53
C THR A 24 0.08 3.99 17.03
N ASP A 25 -0.57 4.71 16.09
CA ASP A 25 -1.86 5.32 16.33
C ASP A 25 -2.88 4.20 16.10
N LEU A 26 -3.41 3.58 17.17
CA LEU A 26 -4.27 2.39 17.09
C LEU A 26 -5.51 2.67 16.21
N LYS A 27 -5.45 2.29 14.93
CA LYS A 27 -6.57 2.34 13.99
C LYS A 27 -7.29 0.99 14.00
N SER A 28 -8.61 1.02 14.23
CA SER A 28 -9.44 -0.19 14.18
C SER A 28 -9.29 -0.89 12.82
N GLY A 29 -9.11 -2.21 12.84
CA GLY A 29 -8.94 -3.03 11.64
C GLY A 29 -7.53 -3.00 11.05
N VAL A 30 -6.52 -2.52 11.78
CA VAL A 30 -5.12 -2.53 11.36
C VAL A 30 -4.28 -3.23 12.42
N ILE A 31 -3.50 -4.23 12.01
CA ILE A 31 -2.47 -4.85 12.83
C ILE A 31 -1.15 -4.20 12.44
N TYR A 32 -0.46 -3.63 13.42
CA TYR A 32 0.80 -2.95 13.19
C TYR A 32 1.97 -3.84 13.63
N VAL A 33 2.85 -4.17 12.69
CA VAL A 33 4.07 -4.91 12.96
C VAL A 33 5.24 -3.93 12.98
N GLU A 34 6.05 -4.01 14.02
CA GLU A 34 7.07 -3.01 14.36
C GLU A 34 8.17 -2.83 13.29
N SER A 35 8.43 -3.82 12.44
CA SER A 35 9.52 -3.70 11.47
C SER A 35 9.38 -4.60 10.25
N ILE A 36 10.09 -4.23 9.19
CA ILE A 36 10.30 -5.05 7.99
C ILE A 36 10.92 -6.40 8.35
N PHE A 37 11.83 -6.45 9.33
CA PHE A 37 12.44 -7.70 9.78
C PHE A 37 11.38 -8.66 10.34
N LYS A 38 10.54 -8.17 11.24
CA LYS A 38 9.44 -8.94 11.85
C LYS A 38 8.34 -9.31 10.86
N VAL A 39 8.18 -8.55 9.78
CA VAL A 39 7.21 -8.92 8.73
C VAL A 39 7.77 -9.99 7.79
N PHE A 40 8.99 -9.81 7.30
CA PHE A 40 9.47 -10.55 6.12
C PHE A 40 10.63 -11.51 6.37
N VAL A 41 11.35 -11.39 7.48
CA VAL A 41 12.57 -12.18 7.73
C VAL A 41 12.36 -13.17 8.87
N GLU A 42 11.88 -12.69 10.02
CA GLU A 42 11.64 -13.50 11.20
C GLU A 42 10.27 -13.20 11.81
N PRO A 43 9.18 -13.63 11.14
CA PRO A 43 7.83 -13.40 11.61
C PRO A 43 7.46 -14.28 12.79
N VAL A 44 6.89 -13.65 13.82
CA VAL A 44 6.38 -14.32 15.02
C VAL A 44 4.88 -14.10 15.12
N GLU A 45 4.12 -15.18 15.31
CA GLU A 45 2.65 -15.18 15.33
C GLU A 45 2.03 -14.09 16.26
N SER A 46 2.68 -13.79 17.39
CA SER A 46 2.22 -12.77 18.33
C SER A 46 2.28 -11.34 17.78
N ASP A 47 3.24 -11.03 16.90
CA ASP A 47 3.31 -9.71 16.25
C ASP A 47 2.12 -9.50 15.28
N PHE A 48 1.46 -10.58 14.87
CA PHE A 48 0.31 -10.57 13.96
C PHE A 48 -1.01 -10.89 14.68
N GLU A 49 -1.05 -10.85 16.02
CA GLU A 49 -2.25 -11.16 16.82
C GLU A 49 -2.89 -12.53 16.51
N GLY A 50 -2.09 -13.54 16.12
CA GLY A 50 -2.61 -14.86 15.75
C GLY A 50 -3.14 -14.99 14.32
N CYS A 51 -2.92 -13.97 13.48
CA CYS A 51 -3.38 -13.94 12.09
C CYS A 51 -2.28 -14.22 11.06
N TYR A 52 -1.06 -14.60 11.47
CA TYR A 52 0.05 -14.77 10.53
C TYR A 52 -0.19 -15.92 9.55
N LYS A 53 -0.80 -17.03 10.01
CA LYS A 53 -1.12 -18.18 9.14
C LYS A 53 -2.16 -17.87 8.06
N ASP A 54 -3.07 -16.94 8.35
CA ASP A 54 -4.14 -16.50 7.45
C ASP A 54 -3.73 -15.20 6.71
N LEU A 55 -2.43 -14.87 6.70
CA LEU A 55 -1.91 -13.66 6.06
C LEU A 55 -1.88 -13.85 4.54
N GLU A 56 -2.49 -12.92 3.82
CA GLU A 56 -2.34 -12.77 2.38
C GLU A 56 -1.56 -11.49 2.09
N TRP A 57 -0.56 -11.59 1.21
CA TRP A 57 0.29 -10.45 0.86
C TRP A 57 -0.40 -9.51 -0.11
N LEU A 58 -0.29 -8.21 0.15
CA LEU A 58 -0.71 -7.21 -0.83
C LEU A 58 0.20 -7.26 -2.06
N PRO A 59 -0.35 -7.02 -3.26
CA PRO A 59 0.42 -6.98 -4.50
C PRO A 59 1.61 -6.00 -4.47
N THR A 60 2.76 -6.48 -4.94
CA THR A 60 4.02 -5.74 -5.07
C THR A 60 4.54 -5.73 -6.52
N SER A 61 3.72 -6.16 -7.48
CA SER A 61 4.03 -6.15 -8.91
C SER A 61 2.84 -5.61 -9.73
N PRO A 62 3.10 -4.84 -10.81
CA PRO A 62 2.06 -4.35 -11.71
C PRO A 62 1.20 -5.44 -12.35
N THR A 63 1.74 -6.67 -12.49
CA THR A 63 1.10 -7.81 -13.18
C THR A 63 0.29 -8.71 -12.25
N GLN A 64 0.39 -8.52 -10.93
CA GLN A 64 -0.44 -9.26 -9.98
C GLN A 64 -1.91 -8.87 -10.14
N GLN A 65 -2.79 -9.83 -9.86
CA GLN A 65 -4.22 -9.58 -9.84
C GLN A 65 -4.60 -8.81 -8.58
N ASP A 66 -5.71 -8.07 -8.67
CA ASP A 66 -6.31 -7.45 -7.50
C ASP A 66 -7.00 -8.54 -6.65
N PRO A 67 -6.61 -8.71 -5.36
CA PRO A 67 -7.21 -9.72 -4.50
C PRO A 67 -8.65 -9.39 -4.07
N PHE A 68 -9.07 -8.14 -4.14
CA PHE A 68 -10.35 -7.68 -3.57
C PHE A 68 -11.43 -7.49 -4.63
N ASN A 69 -11.02 -7.09 -5.83
CA ASN A 69 -11.93 -6.63 -6.87
C ASN A 69 -11.65 -7.28 -8.23
N VAL A 70 -12.73 -7.55 -8.97
CA VAL A 70 -12.65 -7.96 -10.38
C VAL A 70 -13.32 -6.88 -11.21
N PHE A 71 -12.50 -6.01 -11.81
CA PHE A 71 -12.99 -4.90 -12.61
C PHE A 71 -13.23 -5.29 -14.08
N PRO A 72 -14.21 -4.68 -14.75
CA PRO A 72 -14.31 -4.72 -16.20
C PRO A 72 -13.05 -4.19 -16.88
N LYS A 73 -12.89 -4.51 -18.17
CA LYS A 73 -11.79 -3.98 -19.00
C LYS A 73 -11.78 -2.44 -18.93
N PRO A 74 -10.66 -1.82 -18.53
CA PRO A 74 -10.63 -0.38 -18.28
C PRO A 74 -10.81 0.41 -19.57
N ARG A 75 -11.65 1.45 -19.51
CA ARG A 75 -11.78 2.46 -20.57
C ARG A 75 -10.51 3.32 -20.63
N LYS A 76 -10.27 3.97 -21.77
CA LYS A 76 -9.07 4.80 -22.00
C LYS A 76 -8.86 5.86 -20.90
N GLU A 77 -9.92 6.56 -20.52
CA GLU A 77 -9.88 7.59 -19.46
C GLU A 77 -9.41 7.05 -18.11
N LEU A 78 -9.84 5.84 -17.74
CA LEU A 78 -9.37 5.16 -16.53
C LEU A 78 -7.89 4.76 -16.66
N VAL A 79 -7.47 4.27 -17.82
CA VAL A 79 -6.06 3.95 -18.08
C VAL A 79 -5.18 5.20 -17.92
N ASP A 80 -5.61 6.32 -18.50
CA ASP A 80 -4.88 7.59 -18.44
C ASP A 80 -4.81 8.10 -16.99
N SER A 81 -5.92 8.06 -16.24
CA SER A 81 -5.95 8.45 -14.82
C SER A 81 -5.02 7.59 -13.96
N ARG A 82 -5.06 6.26 -14.14
CA ARG A 82 -4.18 5.30 -13.45
C ARG A 82 -2.71 5.59 -13.74
N LEU A 83 -2.36 5.91 -14.98
CA LEU A 83 -0.99 6.22 -15.38
C LEU A 83 -0.49 7.51 -14.72
N ARG A 84 -1.32 8.56 -14.73
CA ARG A 84 -0.99 9.87 -14.13
C ARG A 84 -0.72 9.73 -12.63
N VAL A 85 -1.60 9.06 -11.91
CA VAL A 85 -1.45 8.80 -10.46
C VAL A 85 -0.22 7.93 -10.18
N SER A 86 -0.02 6.84 -10.93
CA SER A 86 1.16 5.98 -10.74
C SER A 86 2.46 6.76 -10.93
N LYS A 87 2.50 7.68 -11.91
CA LYS A 87 3.66 8.56 -12.13
C LYS A 87 3.89 9.50 -10.96
N ALA A 88 2.83 10.11 -10.42
CA ALA A 88 2.92 10.97 -9.25
C ALA A 88 3.46 10.20 -8.03
N VAL A 89 2.93 9.00 -7.76
CA VAL A 89 3.40 8.13 -6.66
C VAL A 89 4.88 7.79 -6.83
N MET A 90 5.29 7.34 -8.03
CA MET A 90 6.70 7.05 -8.32
C MET A 90 7.61 8.26 -8.10
N GLN A 91 7.15 9.46 -8.42
CA GLN A 91 7.90 10.70 -8.21
C GLN A 91 8.03 11.02 -6.72
N SER A 92 6.94 10.92 -5.95
CA SER A 92 6.95 11.19 -4.51
C SER A 92 7.81 10.20 -3.73
N ILE A 93 7.77 8.91 -4.08
CA ILE A 93 8.55 7.88 -3.37
C ILE A 93 10.03 7.84 -3.78
N LYS A 94 10.42 8.53 -4.87
CA LYS A 94 11.79 8.49 -5.40
C LYS A 94 12.82 9.02 -4.38
N SER A 95 12.43 10.00 -3.59
CA SER A 95 13.27 10.63 -2.56
C SER A 95 13.37 9.80 -1.28
N VAL A 96 12.55 8.77 -1.10
CA VAL A 96 12.53 7.95 0.12
C VAL A 96 13.85 7.16 0.21
N PRO A 97 14.62 7.30 1.30
CA PRO A 97 15.92 6.66 1.41
C PRO A 97 15.82 5.13 1.36
N LYS A 98 16.65 4.52 0.51
CA LYS A 98 16.68 3.06 0.31
C LYS A 98 16.92 2.28 1.59
N TYR A 99 17.76 2.80 2.51
CA TYR A 99 18.12 2.11 3.76
C TYR A 99 16.90 1.79 4.64
N LYS A 100 15.79 2.53 4.49
CA LYS A 100 14.54 2.24 5.21
C LYS A 100 13.94 0.87 4.87
N PHE A 101 14.32 0.29 3.72
CA PHE A 101 13.78 -0.98 3.21
C PHE A 101 14.81 -2.11 3.17
N VAL A 102 16.01 -1.88 3.69
CA VAL A 102 17.08 -2.88 3.70
C VAL A 102 17.18 -3.47 5.10
N CYS A 103 17.17 -4.80 5.18
CA CYS A 103 17.34 -5.52 6.43
C CYS A 103 18.34 -6.66 6.23
N GLY A 104 19.55 -6.52 6.81
CA GLY A 104 20.64 -7.45 6.57
C GLY A 104 20.97 -7.55 5.07
N SER A 105 20.91 -8.77 4.52
CA SER A 105 21.09 -9.05 3.09
C SER A 105 19.85 -8.83 2.24
N HIS A 106 18.70 -8.49 2.82
CA HIS A 106 17.43 -8.37 2.12
C HIS A 106 17.13 -6.91 1.75
N ASP A 107 16.68 -6.69 0.51
CA ASP A 107 16.31 -5.38 -0.03
C ASP A 107 14.87 -5.40 -0.53
N PHE A 108 13.99 -4.72 0.20
CA PHE A 108 12.56 -4.64 -0.10
C PHE A 108 12.16 -3.34 -0.81
N SER A 109 13.13 -2.51 -1.22
CA SER A 109 12.83 -1.18 -1.76
C SER A 109 11.99 -1.21 -3.04
N ILE A 110 12.22 -2.20 -3.92
CA ILE A 110 11.43 -2.38 -5.14
C ILE A 110 10.00 -2.83 -4.80
N ALA A 111 9.84 -3.78 -3.87
CA ALA A 111 8.54 -4.27 -3.43
C ALA A 111 7.71 -3.13 -2.81
N ALA A 112 8.29 -2.34 -1.92
CA ALA A 112 7.61 -1.20 -1.28
C ALA A 112 7.12 -0.17 -2.31
N ARG A 113 7.98 0.20 -3.27
CA ARG A 113 7.65 1.19 -4.31
C ARG A 113 6.55 0.70 -5.24
N ASN A 114 6.65 -0.54 -5.69
CA ASN A 114 5.64 -1.13 -6.56
C ASN A 114 4.31 -1.35 -5.83
N ALA A 115 4.33 -1.70 -4.55
CA ALA A 115 3.13 -1.84 -3.73
C ALA A 115 2.35 -0.53 -3.63
N ALA A 116 3.04 0.59 -3.35
CA ALA A 116 2.40 1.90 -3.33
C ALA A 116 1.80 2.24 -4.70
N CYS A 117 2.55 2.04 -5.79
CA CYS A 117 2.02 2.28 -7.13
C CYS A 117 0.79 1.41 -7.44
N PHE A 118 0.82 0.14 -7.04
CA PHE A 118 -0.30 -0.77 -7.22
C PHE A 118 -1.53 -0.30 -6.45
N ALA A 119 -1.39 0.01 -5.16
CA ALA A 119 -2.50 0.41 -4.29
C ALA A 119 -3.21 1.66 -4.81
N PHE A 120 -2.46 2.72 -5.14
CA PHE A 120 -3.05 3.95 -5.67
C PHE A 120 -3.70 3.73 -7.04
N ARG A 121 -3.11 2.89 -7.89
CA ARG A 121 -3.69 2.51 -9.18
C ARG A 121 -5.02 1.76 -9.02
N GLN A 122 -5.16 0.91 -8.02
CA GLN A 122 -6.42 0.21 -7.76
C GLN A 122 -7.43 1.11 -7.06
N TYR A 123 -7.00 2.00 -6.17
CA TYR A 123 -7.88 3.02 -5.59
C TYR A 123 -8.54 3.90 -6.66
N VAL A 124 -7.81 4.30 -7.69
CA VAL A 124 -8.39 5.01 -8.86
C VAL A 124 -9.44 4.14 -9.56
N SER A 125 -9.22 2.83 -9.64
CA SER A 125 -10.18 1.90 -10.27
C SER A 125 -11.43 1.72 -9.41
N GLU A 126 -11.29 1.52 -8.09
CA GLU A 126 -12.40 1.51 -7.13
C GLU A 126 -13.23 2.79 -7.24
N SER A 127 -12.55 3.94 -7.21
CA SER A 127 -13.19 5.26 -7.26
C SER A 127 -13.92 5.52 -8.57
N TYR A 128 -13.42 4.98 -9.68
CA TYR A 128 -14.05 5.10 -10.99
C TYR A 128 -15.31 4.23 -11.12
N TYR A 129 -15.27 3.00 -10.63
CA TYR A 129 -16.39 2.05 -10.72
C TYR A 129 -17.41 2.20 -9.58
N GLY A 130 -17.08 2.93 -8.51
CA GLY A 130 -17.95 3.10 -7.34
C GLY A 130 -18.03 1.86 -6.45
N ASP A 131 -17.01 0.99 -6.52
CA ASP A 131 -16.95 -0.29 -5.81
C ASP A 131 -16.42 -0.14 -4.37
N LYS A 132 -16.41 -1.26 -3.63
CA LYS A 132 -15.92 -1.41 -2.24
C LYS A 132 -14.64 -0.61 -2.00
N CYS A 133 -14.57 0.12 -0.88
CA CYS A 133 -13.45 1.01 -0.54
C CYS A 133 -12.30 0.30 0.21
N VAL A 134 -11.81 -0.86 -0.27
CA VAL A 134 -10.69 -1.54 0.42
C VAL A 134 -9.39 -0.82 0.12
N TRP A 135 -9.14 -0.49 -1.15
CA TRP A 135 -7.95 0.28 -1.53
C TRP A 135 -7.96 1.69 -0.95
N SER A 136 -9.13 2.29 -0.70
CA SER A 136 -9.21 3.56 0.06
C SER A 136 -8.55 3.43 1.45
N LYS A 137 -8.86 2.35 2.20
CA LYS A 137 -8.25 2.10 3.52
C LYS A 137 -6.75 1.85 3.42
N VAL A 138 -6.31 1.20 2.33
CA VAL A 138 -4.89 0.94 2.07
C VAL A 138 -4.14 2.24 1.78
N ILE A 139 -4.68 3.13 0.95
CA ILE A 139 -4.00 4.41 0.65
C ILE A 139 -3.98 5.35 1.86
N ASP A 140 -4.99 5.30 2.75
CA ASP A 140 -4.95 6.05 4.02
C ASP A 140 -3.72 5.70 4.84
N LEU A 141 -3.32 4.42 4.85
CA LEU A 141 -2.13 3.97 5.55
C LEU A 141 -0.86 4.54 4.90
N TYR A 142 -0.79 4.57 3.58
CA TYR A 142 0.30 5.24 2.89
C TYR A 142 0.36 6.73 3.19
N PHE A 143 -0.78 7.43 3.21
CA PHE A 143 -0.85 8.84 3.59
C PHE A 143 -0.46 9.08 5.05
N SER A 144 -0.68 8.12 5.94
CA SER A 144 -0.19 8.16 7.32
C SER A 144 1.32 7.88 7.45
N GLY A 145 2.02 7.64 6.35
CA GLY A 145 3.45 7.32 6.33
C GLY A 145 3.79 5.87 6.64
N ARG A 146 2.80 4.97 6.60
CA ARG A 146 2.94 3.52 6.88
C ARG A 146 3.08 2.70 5.60
N TRP A 147 3.52 1.46 5.75
CA TRP A 147 3.52 0.49 4.66
C TRP A 147 2.51 -0.63 4.92
N PRO A 148 1.34 -0.63 4.27
CA PRO A 148 0.45 -1.79 4.24
C PRO A 148 1.09 -2.92 3.41
N VAL A 149 1.26 -4.08 4.02
CA VAL A 149 2.02 -5.20 3.44
C VAL A 149 1.15 -6.41 3.14
N GLY A 150 0.03 -6.55 3.86
CA GLY A 150 -0.84 -7.70 3.73
C GLY A 150 -2.19 -7.46 4.36
N TYR A 151 -3.03 -8.48 4.34
CA TYR A 151 -4.31 -8.50 5.03
C TYR A 151 -4.57 -9.90 5.60
N SER A 152 -5.41 -9.97 6.61
CA SER A 152 -5.98 -11.22 7.09
C SER A 152 -7.43 -10.96 7.46
N ARG A 153 -8.35 -11.67 6.80
CA ARG A 153 -9.80 -11.43 6.91
C ARG A 153 -10.14 -9.96 6.61
N ASP A 154 -10.61 -9.23 7.61
CA ASP A 154 -11.01 -7.82 7.54
C ASP A 154 -9.94 -6.84 8.06
N ARG A 155 -8.76 -7.35 8.46
CA ARG A 155 -7.67 -6.56 9.03
C ARG A 155 -6.54 -6.36 8.03
N ILE A 156 -6.00 -5.15 7.96
CA ILE A 156 -4.81 -4.82 7.17
C ILE A 156 -3.58 -4.93 8.07
N ILE A 157 -2.51 -5.56 7.57
CA ILE A 157 -1.21 -5.60 8.24
C ILE A 157 -0.37 -4.46 7.69
N ALA A 158 0.19 -3.64 8.57
CA ALA A 158 1.03 -2.50 8.21
C ALA A 158 2.28 -2.38 9.09
N ILE A 159 3.31 -1.74 8.53
CA ILE A 159 4.56 -1.35 9.22
C ILE A 159 4.58 0.16 9.42
#